data_AF-A0AAU4E6I9-F1
#
_entry.id   AF-A0AAU4E6I9-F1
#
_cell.length_a   1.000
_cell.length_b   1.000
_cell.length_c   1.000
_cell.angle_alpha   90.00
_cell.angle_beta   90.00
_cell.angle_gamma   90.00
#
_symmetry.space_group_name_H-M   'P 1'
#
loop_
_entity.id
_entity.type
_entity.pdbx_description
1 polymer ?
#
loop_
_entity_poly.entity_id
_entity_poly.type
_entity_poly.pdbx_seq_one_letter_code
_entity_poly.pdbx_strand_id
1 'polypeptide(L)'
;MVDPAVLDVALPLSGKASEDGFAVLPRGSRSHVDGEVLRFFTHWRQTRQSTDFDLSALLLDADFHYAGHVSWTNHHDGSAVYSGDVTDAADGASEFIDVPRDPITAAYVVPQVNIYSGEGFDEVAESMFGWMTRDRAQAGAPFEARTVRTRSDMRGGGRVALPVVFARCHDGSWTATWLHLYLTGSPNSNRVEANQAGTALLVRGMLRRRYLTVAHLVGLMRAAGTEVAEWEPGTELGGPVTFLGVHQPDGLPAGSEVITLDRLNRLVPN
;
A
#
# COMPACT_ATOMS: atom_id res chain seq x y z
N MET A 1 -5.76 -1.54 -25.54
CA MET A 1 -6.00 -2.64 -24.58
C MET A 1 -5.79 -2.12 -23.17
N VAL A 2 -6.72 -2.37 -22.25
CA VAL A 2 -6.61 -1.90 -20.86
C VAL A 2 -6.79 -3.07 -19.91
N ASP A 3 -5.79 -3.34 -19.08
CA ASP A 3 -5.90 -4.28 -17.96
C ASP A 3 -6.84 -3.68 -16.90
N PRO A 4 -7.95 -4.35 -16.53
CA PRO A 4 -8.88 -3.84 -15.53
C PRO A 4 -8.24 -3.49 -14.18
N ALA A 5 -7.13 -4.14 -13.80
CA ALA A 5 -6.43 -3.88 -12.55
C ALA A 5 -5.85 -2.46 -12.45
N VAL A 6 -5.64 -1.78 -13.59
CA VAL A 6 -5.09 -0.41 -13.63
C VAL A 6 -6.18 0.67 -13.53
N LEU A 7 -7.46 0.31 -13.69
CA LEU A 7 -8.56 1.28 -13.80
C LEU A 7 -8.75 2.13 -12.54
N ASP A 8 -8.54 1.52 -11.38
CA ASP A 8 -8.67 2.17 -10.07
C ASP A 8 -7.37 2.86 -9.60
N VAL A 9 -6.36 2.92 -10.47
CA VAL A 9 -5.11 3.64 -10.20
C VAL A 9 -5.33 5.14 -10.38
N ALA A 10 -4.90 5.93 -9.39
CA ALA A 10 -4.98 7.38 -9.44
C ALA A 10 -3.96 7.94 -10.43
N LEU A 11 -4.34 8.96 -11.20
CA LEU A 11 -3.44 9.63 -12.13
C LEU A 11 -2.39 10.46 -11.36
N PRO A 12 -1.11 10.39 -11.72
CA PRO A 12 -0.03 11.11 -11.04
C PRO A 12 0.02 12.60 -11.47
N LEU A 13 -1.02 13.37 -11.13
CA LEU A 13 -1.20 14.75 -11.59
C LEU A 13 -0.23 15.78 -10.99
N SER A 14 0.41 15.46 -9.86
CA SER A 14 1.23 16.41 -9.11
C SER A 14 2.74 16.32 -9.39
N GLY A 15 3.18 15.49 -10.34
CA GLY A 15 4.60 15.28 -10.68
C GLY A 15 5.46 14.62 -9.60
N LYS A 16 5.10 14.74 -8.32
CA LYS A 16 5.80 14.16 -7.15
C LYS A 16 5.69 12.65 -6.98
N ALA A 17 4.99 11.96 -7.88
CA ALA A 17 4.82 10.50 -7.80
C ALA A 17 5.99 9.72 -8.44
N SER A 18 6.99 10.42 -8.99
CA SER A 18 8.06 9.81 -9.79
C SER A 18 9.42 9.70 -9.09
N GLU A 19 9.53 9.95 -7.78
CA GLU A 19 10.83 9.96 -7.10
C GLU A 19 11.16 8.69 -6.29
N ASP A 20 10.18 7.83 -5.99
CA ASP A 20 10.42 6.63 -5.18
C ASP A 20 10.43 5.37 -6.06
N GLY A 21 11.62 4.80 -6.23
CA GLY A 21 11.88 3.63 -7.06
C GLY A 21 10.98 2.44 -6.74
N PHE A 22 10.63 1.72 -7.82
CA PHE A 22 9.82 0.49 -7.89
C PHE A 22 8.33 0.60 -7.53
N ALA A 23 7.46 0.26 -8.50
CA ALA A 23 6.14 -0.37 -8.37
C ALA A 23 5.14 0.12 -7.28
N VAL A 24 5.29 1.34 -6.77
CA VAL A 24 4.38 1.89 -5.76
C VAL A 24 3.29 2.70 -6.43
N LEU A 25 2.04 2.34 -6.16
CA LEU A 25 0.87 3.00 -6.74
C LEU A 25 0.73 4.45 -6.21
N PRO A 26 0.33 5.42 -7.05
CA PRO A 26 0.09 6.79 -6.62
C PRO A 26 -0.92 6.87 -5.47
N ARG A 27 -0.78 7.88 -4.60
CA ARG A 27 -1.74 8.13 -3.52
C ARG A 27 -3.18 8.23 -4.06
N GLY A 28 -4.09 7.53 -3.40
CA GLY A 28 -5.50 7.41 -3.78
C GLY A 28 -5.79 6.27 -4.75
N SER A 29 -4.77 5.61 -5.29
CA SER A 29 -4.96 4.39 -6.07
C SER A 29 -5.54 3.31 -5.18
N ARG A 30 -6.45 2.52 -5.76
CA ARG A 30 -7.11 1.42 -5.06
C ARG A 30 -6.82 0.10 -5.76
N SER A 31 -6.67 -0.97 -4.98
CA SER A 31 -6.45 -2.32 -5.48
C SER A 31 -7.31 -3.32 -4.71
N HIS A 32 -7.76 -4.37 -5.39
CA HIS A 32 -8.44 -5.49 -4.74
C HIS A 32 -7.46 -6.32 -3.90
N VAL A 33 -7.96 -6.92 -2.83
CA VAL A 33 -7.19 -7.72 -1.88
C VAL A 33 -7.79 -9.12 -1.81
N ASP A 34 -7.02 -10.10 -2.25
CA ASP A 34 -7.37 -11.54 -2.18
C ASP A 34 -6.67 -12.22 -0.99
N GLY A 35 -6.86 -13.54 -0.85
CA GLY A 35 -6.18 -14.36 0.18
C GLY A 35 -6.73 -14.16 1.59
N GLU A 36 -6.52 -15.09 2.51
CA GLU A 36 -7.27 -15.10 3.78
C GLU A 36 -6.65 -14.22 4.88
N VAL A 37 -5.36 -13.97 4.80
CA VAL A 37 -4.58 -13.21 5.80
C VAL A 37 -3.84 -12.07 5.14
N LEU A 38 -3.99 -10.87 5.68
CA LEU A 38 -3.14 -9.72 5.39
C LEU A 38 -1.90 -9.77 6.28
N ARG A 39 -0.71 -9.90 5.69
CA ARG A 39 0.56 -9.78 6.42
C ARG A 39 1.22 -8.46 6.06
N PHE A 40 1.41 -7.60 7.04
CA PHE A 40 2.20 -6.38 6.92
C PHE A 40 3.63 -6.66 7.34
N PHE A 41 4.58 -5.93 6.77
CA PHE A 41 5.94 -5.90 7.27
C PHE A 41 6.54 -4.50 7.17
N THR A 42 7.45 -4.22 8.09
CA THR A 42 8.42 -3.13 7.95
C THR A 42 9.81 -3.73 8.03
N HIS A 43 10.75 -3.15 7.29
CA HIS A 43 12.17 -3.43 7.44
C HIS A 43 12.93 -2.12 7.46
N TRP A 44 13.91 -2.01 8.34
CA TRP A 44 14.79 -0.85 8.40
C TRP A 44 16.20 -1.26 8.78
N ARG A 45 17.18 -0.47 8.34
CA ARG A 45 18.59 -0.62 8.73
C ARG A 45 19.15 0.73 9.11
N GLN A 46 19.67 0.83 10.32
CA GLN A 46 20.23 2.07 10.83
C GLN A 46 21.51 2.45 10.08
N THR A 47 21.79 3.75 9.96
CA THR A 47 23.03 4.26 9.37
C THR A 47 24.07 4.56 10.45
N ARG A 48 23.72 5.39 11.43
CA ARG A 48 24.68 5.94 12.41
C ARG A 48 24.21 5.87 13.85
N GLN A 49 22.91 5.95 14.09
CA GLN A 49 22.35 5.96 15.44
C GLN A 49 21.49 4.71 15.63
N SER A 50 21.47 4.17 16.85
CA SER A 50 20.48 3.14 17.20
C SER A 50 19.09 3.67 16.87
N THR A 51 18.38 2.93 16.04
CA THR A 51 17.10 3.36 15.46
C THR A 51 16.08 2.27 15.58
N ASP A 52 14.91 2.66 16.06
CA ASP A 52 13.84 1.77 16.46
C ASP A 52 12.54 2.20 15.78
N PHE A 53 12.06 1.37 14.86
CA PHE A 53 10.84 1.60 14.11
C PHE A 53 9.79 0.56 14.52
N ASP A 54 8.66 1.04 15.00
CA ASP A 54 7.56 0.19 15.43
C ASP A 54 6.55 -0.01 14.31
N LEU A 55 6.29 -1.26 13.94
CA LEU A 55 5.11 -1.61 13.15
C LEU A 55 3.87 -1.69 14.04
N SER A 56 2.81 -1.01 13.61
CA SER A 56 1.50 -1.07 14.27
C SER A 56 0.39 -1.20 13.24
N ALA A 57 -0.77 -1.71 13.67
CA ALA A 57 -1.98 -1.74 12.87
C ALA A 57 -3.14 -1.20 13.70
N LEU A 58 -3.69 -0.06 13.26
CA LEU A 58 -4.89 0.53 13.86
C LEU A 58 -6.13 -0.11 13.25
N LEU A 59 -7.07 -0.53 14.10
CA LEU A 59 -8.34 -1.14 13.72
C LEU A 59 -9.46 -0.13 13.94
N LEU A 60 -10.27 0.10 12.90
CA LEU A 60 -11.41 1.02 12.96
C LEU A 60 -12.71 0.33 12.57
N ASP A 61 -13.82 0.76 13.18
CA ASP A 61 -15.16 0.36 12.79
C ASP A 61 -15.64 1.08 11.50
N ALA A 62 -16.86 0.77 11.05
CA ALA A 62 -17.42 1.35 9.83
C ALA A 62 -17.64 2.88 9.89
N ASP A 63 -17.70 3.45 11.11
CA ASP A 63 -17.86 4.88 11.35
C ASP A 63 -16.51 5.59 11.58
N PHE A 64 -15.40 4.87 11.40
CA PHE A 64 -14.03 5.31 11.66
C PHE A 64 -13.73 5.55 13.15
N HIS A 65 -14.51 4.99 14.06
CA HIS A 65 -14.14 4.99 15.47
C HIS A 65 -13.09 3.92 15.74
N TYR A 66 -12.27 4.18 16.76
CA TYR A 66 -11.28 3.23 17.25
C TYR A 66 -11.95 1.93 17.71
N ALA A 67 -11.54 0.81 17.13
CA ALA A 67 -12.04 -0.51 17.48
C ALA A 67 -10.97 -1.40 18.13
N GLY A 68 -9.69 -1.02 18.04
CA GLY A 68 -8.57 -1.82 18.53
C GLY A 68 -7.25 -1.45 17.85
N HIS A 69 -6.15 -2.08 18.26
CA HIS A 69 -4.87 -1.98 17.56
C HIS A 69 -3.95 -3.14 17.93
N VAL A 70 -2.94 -3.36 17.09
CA VAL A 70 -1.82 -4.25 17.39
C VAL A 70 -0.49 -3.48 17.24
N SER A 71 0.44 -3.68 18.17
CA SER A 71 1.75 -3.00 18.28
C SER A 71 2.64 -3.73 19.30
N TRP A 72 3.84 -3.21 19.59
CA TRP A 72 4.66 -3.67 20.71
C TRP A 72 4.03 -3.46 22.09
N THR A 73 3.11 -2.49 22.25
CA THR A 73 2.34 -2.30 23.48
C THR A 73 1.13 -3.24 23.57
N ASN A 74 0.66 -3.78 22.44
CA ASN A 74 -0.43 -4.73 22.37
C ASN A 74 -0.20 -5.78 21.28
N HIS A 75 0.41 -6.92 21.64
CA HIS A 75 0.86 -7.92 20.66
C HIS A 75 -0.28 -8.67 19.94
N HIS A 76 -1.52 -8.58 20.43
CA HIS A 76 -2.67 -9.24 19.81
C HIS A 76 -3.97 -8.46 20.07
N ASP A 77 -4.85 -8.44 19.08
CA ASP A 77 -6.21 -7.90 19.21
C ASP A 77 -7.16 -8.73 18.34
N GLY A 78 -8.05 -9.47 19.00
CA GLY A 78 -8.86 -10.50 18.35
C GLY A 78 -7.99 -11.56 17.68
N SER A 79 -8.09 -11.67 16.35
CA SER A 79 -7.30 -12.59 15.53
C SER A 79 -6.02 -11.97 14.95
N ALA A 80 -5.82 -10.67 15.11
CA ALA A 80 -4.63 -9.99 14.61
C ALA A 80 -3.45 -10.19 15.58
N VAL A 81 -2.27 -10.46 15.04
CA VAL A 81 -1.08 -10.84 15.82
C VAL A 81 0.15 -10.12 15.30
N TYR A 82 0.95 -9.59 16.23
CA TYR A 82 2.25 -8.98 15.97
C TYR A 82 3.40 -9.94 16.29
N SER A 83 4.43 -9.94 15.45
CA SER A 83 5.58 -10.85 15.58
C SER A 83 6.43 -10.61 16.81
N GLY A 84 6.35 -9.41 17.39
CA GLY A 84 7.24 -8.93 18.43
C GLY A 84 8.08 -7.76 17.97
N ASP A 85 8.61 -7.07 18.97
CA ASP A 85 9.35 -5.82 18.90
C ASP A 85 10.85 -6.09 18.70
N VAL A 86 11.44 -5.45 17.68
CA VAL A 86 12.85 -5.59 17.33
C VAL A 86 13.54 -4.22 17.35
N THR A 87 14.27 -3.93 18.43
CA THR A 87 14.85 -2.59 18.64
C THR A 87 16.29 -2.42 18.11
N ASP A 88 17.00 -3.50 17.78
CA ASP A 88 18.37 -3.46 17.23
C ASP A 88 18.36 -3.74 15.73
N ALA A 89 18.80 -2.74 14.95
CA ALA A 89 18.75 -2.74 13.49
C ALA A 89 20.11 -2.47 12.85
N ALA A 90 21.23 -2.77 13.53
CA ALA A 90 22.58 -2.58 13.01
C ALA A 90 22.80 -3.31 11.65
N ASP A 91 22.33 -4.55 11.56
CA ASP A 91 22.35 -5.37 10.34
C ASP A 91 21.00 -5.40 9.61
N GLY A 92 20.06 -4.55 10.05
CA GLY A 92 18.68 -4.52 9.63
C GLY A 92 17.74 -5.28 10.57
N ALA A 93 16.54 -4.74 10.76
CA ALA A 93 15.46 -5.29 11.57
C ALA A 93 14.20 -5.43 10.74
N SER A 94 13.30 -6.33 11.15
CA SER A 94 12.01 -6.50 10.49
C SER A 94 10.94 -6.96 11.45
N GLU A 95 9.77 -6.38 11.31
CA GLU A 95 8.58 -6.72 12.09
C GLU A 95 7.43 -7.05 11.17
N PHE A 96 6.51 -7.87 11.68
CA PHE A 96 5.36 -8.37 10.94
C PHE A 96 4.08 -8.29 11.76
N ILE A 97 2.97 -7.99 11.09
CA ILE A 97 1.62 -8.11 11.66
C ILE A 97 0.79 -8.99 10.72
N ASP A 98 0.18 -10.02 11.26
CA ASP A 98 -0.80 -10.86 10.57
C ASP A 98 -2.22 -10.46 10.98
N VAL A 99 -3.07 -10.23 9.99
CA VAL A 99 -4.48 -9.86 10.14
C VAL A 99 -5.35 -10.79 9.32
N PRO A 100 -5.93 -11.85 9.93
CA PRO A 100 -6.91 -12.71 9.27
C PRO A 100 -8.17 -11.91 8.92
N ARG A 101 -8.61 -11.95 7.66
CA ARG A 101 -9.68 -11.07 7.14
C ARG A 101 -11.09 -11.47 7.55
N ASP A 102 -11.39 -12.77 7.69
CA ASP A 102 -12.75 -13.20 8.05
C ASP A 102 -13.09 -12.97 9.53
N PRO A 103 -12.26 -13.40 10.50
CA PRO A 103 -12.63 -13.31 11.92
C PRO A 103 -12.47 -11.89 12.49
N ILE A 104 -11.73 -11.00 11.83
CA ILE A 104 -11.62 -9.62 12.29
C ILE A 104 -12.96 -8.89 12.09
N THR A 105 -13.36 -8.04 13.02
CA THR A 105 -14.61 -7.25 12.93
C THR A 105 -14.38 -5.83 12.41
N ALA A 106 -13.12 -5.40 12.36
CA ALA A 106 -12.74 -4.09 11.85
C ALA A 106 -13.20 -3.89 10.39
N ALA A 107 -13.77 -2.73 10.11
CA ALA A 107 -14.11 -2.30 8.76
C ALA A 107 -12.89 -1.71 8.06
N TYR A 108 -11.97 -1.11 8.81
CA TYR A 108 -10.70 -0.60 8.29
C TYR A 108 -9.51 -1.07 9.11
N VAL A 109 -8.42 -1.36 8.41
CA VAL A 109 -7.12 -1.71 9.00
C VAL A 109 -6.08 -0.74 8.43
N VAL A 110 -5.41 -0.01 9.31
CA VAL A 110 -4.46 1.04 8.94
C VAL A 110 -3.08 0.68 9.51
N PRO A 111 -2.23 -0.02 8.75
CA PRO A 111 -0.84 -0.21 9.15
C PRO A 111 -0.10 1.13 9.22
N GLN A 112 0.75 1.27 10.24
CA GLN A 112 1.57 2.45 10.45
C GLN A 112 2.96 2.03 10.89
N VAL A 113 3.96 2.75 10.43
CA VAL A 113 5.33 2.63 10.95
C VAL A 113 5.64 3.89 11.74
N ASN A 114 5.91 3.74 13.04
CA ASN A 114 6.25 4.83 13.93
C ASN A 114 7.75 4.82 14.18
N ILE A 115 8.38 5.99 14.13
CA ILE A 115 9.76 6.13 14.61
C ILE A 115 9.69 6.24 16.13
N TYR A 116 9.98 5.14 16.83
CA TYR A 116 10.06 5.15 18.28
C TYR A 116 11.27 5.96 18.73
N SER A 117 12.43 5.73 18.13
CA SER A 117 13.63 6.52 18.42
C SER A 117 14.65 6.48 17.27
N GLY A 118 15.59 7.41 17.28
CA GLY A 118 16.71 7.43 16.35
C GLY A 118 16.44 8.19 15.04
N GLU A 119 16.96 7.63 13.95
CA GLU A 119 17.02 8.25 12.63
C GLU A 119 15.65 8.38 11.97
N GLY A 120 15.47 9.43 11.16
CA GLY A 120 14.30 9.62 10.31
C GLY A 120 14.23 8.63 9.13
N PHE A 121 13.08 8.57 8.45
CA PHE A 121 12.90 7.77 7.23
C PHE A 121 13.90 8.12 6.11
N ASP A 122 14.31 9.39 6.01
CA ASP A 122 15.31 9.87 5.06
C ASP A 122 16.77 9.70 5.54
N GLU A 123 16.98 9.34 6.81
CA GLU A 123 18.29 9.28 7.45
C GLU A 123 18.82 7.84 7.60
N VAL A 124 17.90 6.88 7.82
CA VAL A 124 18.21 5.45 7.86
C VAL A 124 18.72 4.94 6.51
N ALA A 125 19.60 3.95 6.55
CA ALA A 125 20.24 3.39 5.36
C ALA A 125 19.17 2.76 4.46
N GLU A 126 18.28 1.98 5.08
CA GLU A 126 17.15 1.35 4.42
C GLU A 126 15.92 1.54 5.30
N SER A 127 14.78 1.84 4.67
CA SER A 127 13.48 1.64 5.30
C SER A 127 12.42 1.35 4.25
N MET A 128 11.61 0.35 4.53
CA MET A 128 10.58 -0.14 3.62
C MET A 128 9.38 -0.65 4.39
N PHE A 129 8.21 -0.43 3.82
CA PHE A 129 6.97 -1.06 4.25
C PHE A 129 6.44 -1.93 3.10
N GLY A 130 5.82 -3.04 3.44
CA GLY A 130 5.07 -3.80 2.45
C GLY A 130 3.98 -4.65 3.06
N TRP A 131 3.22 -5.26 2.17
CA TRP A 131 2.20 -6.22 2.56
C TRP A 131 2.08 -7.35 1.55
N MET A 132 1.55 -8.46 2.03
CA MET A 132 1.26 -9.65 1.25
C MET A 132 -0.02 -10.32 1.74
N THR A 133 -0.55 -11.19 0.91
CA THR A 133 -1.71 -12.02 1.24
C THR A 133 -1.24 -13.45 1.40
N ARG A 134 -1.77 -14.17 2.38
CA ARG A 134 -1.48 -15.60 2.58
C ARG A 134 -2.77 -16.40 2.67
N ASP A 135 -2.72 -17.66 2.26
CA ASP A 135 -3.75 -18.62 2.63
C ASP A 135 -3.50 -19.08 4.08
N ARG A 136 -4.54 -19.38 4.87
CA ARG A 136 -4.36 -19.82 6.27
C ARG A 136 -3.48 -21.07 6.37
N ALA A 137 -3.49 -21.92 5.35
CA ALA A 137 -2.62 -23.10 5.26
C ALA A 137 -1.12 -22.76 5.22
N GLN A 138 -0.76 -21.52 4.88
CA GLN A 138 0.62 -21.02 4.84
C GLN A 138 1.02 -20.24 6.10
N ALA A 139 0.15 -20.16 7.12
CA ALA A 139 0.46 -19.51 8.39
C ALA A 139 1.69 -20.19 9.04
N GLY A 140 2.78 -19.44 9.21
CA GLY A 140 4.04 -19.92 9.80
C GLY A 140 5.14 -20.30 8.81
N ALA A 141 4.90 -20.32 7.49
CA ALA A 141 5.98 -20.54 6.52
C ALA A 141 6.97 -19.33 6.51
N PRO A 142 8.29 -19.56 6.26
CA PRO A 142 9.30 -18.50 6.16
C PRO A 142 8.91 -17.40 5.18
N PHE A 143 9.44 -16.19 5.37
CA PHE A 143 9.24 -15.07 4.46
C PHE A 143 9.77 -15.42 3.06
N GLU A 144 8.87 -15.45 2.07
CA GLU A 144 9.22 -15.60 0.66
C GLU A 144 9.07 -14.25 -0.05
N ALA A 145 10.19 -13.65 -0.47
CA ALA A 145 10.18 -12.34 -1.14
C ALA A 145 9.29 -12.28 -2.40
N ARG A 146 9.00 -13.44 -3.02
CA ARG A 146 8.12 -13.58 -4.19
C ARG A 146 6.62 -13.42 -3.86
N THR A 147 6.21 -13.61 -2.61
CA THR A 147 4.81 -13.44 -2.20
C THR A 147 4.49 -12.00 -1.80
N VAL A 148 5.48 -11.12 -1.77
CA VAL A 148 5.30 -9.69 -1.50
C VAL A 148 4.48 -9.08 -2.64
N ARG A 149 3.21 -8.74 -2.35
CA ARG A 149 2.33 -8.09 -3.33
C ARG A 149 2.77 -6.66 -3.59
N THR A 150 3.22 -5.95 -2.54
CA THR A 150 3.79 -4.62 -2.73
C THR A 150 4.80 -4.30 -1.64
N ARG A 151 5.88 -3.63 -2.06
CA ARG A 151 6.89 -3.02 -1.20
C ARG A 151 7.07 -1.57 -1.63
N SER A 152 7.11 -0.67 -0.67
CA SER A 152 7.44 0.74 -0.86
C SER A 152 8.61 1.08 0.04
N ASP A 153 9.60 1.75 -0.52
CA ASP A 153 10.57 2.46 0.30
C ASP A 153 9.82 3.56 1.07
N MET A 154 10.27 3.81 2.30
CA MET A 154 9.75 4.89 3.12
C MET A 154 10.74 6.05 3.11
N ARG A 155 10.51 7.03 2.26
CA ARG A 155 11.28 8.27 2.16
C ARG A 155 10.32 9.45 2.27
N GLY A 156 10.48 10.25 3.30
CA GLY A 156 9.55 11.34 3.59
C GLY A 156 9.75 12.00 4.95
N GLY A 157 9.44 13.29 4.99
CA GLY A 157 9.49 14.10 6.20
C GLY A 157 8.35 13.74 7.17
N GLY A 158 8.69 13.17 8.32
CA GLY A 158 7.74 12.83 9.38
C GLY A 158 8.33 11.86 10.40
N ARG A 159 7.48 11.46 11.36
CA ARG A 159 7.81 10.46 12.40
C ARG A 159 6.83 9.29 12.42
N VAL A 160 5.76 9.37 11.63
CA VAL A 160 4.76 8.31 11.48
C VAL A 160 4.44 8.18 10.00
N ALA A 161 4.64 7.00 9.43
CA ALA A 161 4.26 6.69 8.06
C ALA A 161 2.91 5.96 8.05
N LEU A 162 1.99 6.41 7.19
CA LEU A 162 0.73 5.74 6.84
C LEU A 162 0.78 5.37 5.36
N PRO A 163 1.24 4.16 5.01
CA PRO A 163 1.45 3.79 3.61
C PRO A 163 0.13 3.50 2.88
N VAL A 164 -0.79 2.80 3.55
CA VAL A 164 -2.01 2.24 2.95
C VAL A 164 -3.10 2.10 4.01
N VAL A 165 -4.36 2.12 3.58
CA VAL A 165 -5.51 1.67 4.39
C VAL A 165 -6.20 0.52 3.68
N PHE A 166 -6.54 -0.52 4.44
CA PHE A 166 -7.38 -1.61 3.99
C PHE A 166 -8.81 -1.37 4.44
N ALA A 167 -9.77 -1.57 3.54
CA ALA A 167 -11.19 -1.38 3.79
C ALA A 167 -11.97 -2.63 3.38
N ARG A 168 -12.89 -3.07 4.25
CA ARG A 168 -13.89 -4.09 3.94
C ARG A 168 -15.06 -3.44 3.21
N CYS A 169 -15.38 -3.97 2.04
CA CYS A 169 -16.53 -3.60 1.24
C CYS A 169 -17.81 -4.26 1.77
N HIS A 170 -18.97 -3.73 1.36
CA HIS A 170 -20.28 -4.25 1.75
C HIS A 170 -20.52 -5.72 1.30
N ASP A 171 -19.89 -6.13 0.22
CA ASP A 171 -19.94 -7.49 -0.34
C ASP A 171 -18.94 -8.45 0.32
N GLY A 172 -18.20 -7.98 1.34
CA GLY A 172 -17.18 -8.74 2.05
C GLY A 172 -15.81 -8.74 1.38
N SER A 173 -15.68 -8.21 0.16
CA SER A 173 -14.38 -8.03 -0.49
C SER A 173 -13.54 -7.00 0.26
N TRP A 174 -12.23 -7.01 0.03
CA TRP A 174 -11.32 -6.05 0.63
C TRP A 174 -10.61 -5.24 -0.44
N THR A 175 -10.36 -3.98 -0.12
CA THR A 175 -9.57 -3.08 -0.96
C THR A 175 -8.45 -2.46 -0.17
N ALA A 176 -7.34 -2.19 -0.84
CA ALA A 176 -6.22 -1.41 -0.33
C ALA A 176 -6.21 -0.05 -1.04
N THR A 177 -6.15 1.05 -0.29
CA THR A 177 -6.04 2.41 -0.82
C THR A 177 -4.73 3.04 -0.36
N TRP A 178 -3.90 3.45 -1.32
CA TRP A 178 -2.57 4.02 -1.06
C TRP A 178 -2.68 5.42 -0.49
N LEU A 179 -1.98 5.67 0.63
CA LEU A 179 -2.02 6.92 1.37
C LEU A 179 -0.72 7.72 1.21
N HIS A 180 0.45 7.10 1.32
CA HIS A 180 1.76 7.78 1.25
C HIS A 180 1.84 9.04 2.10
N LEU A 181 1.34 8.94 3.34
CA LEU A 181 1.36 10.05 4.27
C LEU A 181 2.48 9.87 5.28
N TYR A 182 3.25 10.94 5.47
CA TYR A 182 4.19 11.08 6.58
C TYR A 182 3.65 12.15 7.50
N LEU A 183 3.32 11.78 8.72
CA LEU A 183 2.77 12.67 9.72
C LEU A 183 3.88 13.18 10.63
N THR A 184 3.70 14.39 11.11
CA THR A 184 4.48 14.88 12.25
C THR A 184 4.18 14.03 13.48
N GLY A 185 5.19 13.83 14.30
CA GLY A 185 5.08 13.12 15.56
C GLY A 185 6.01 13.74 16.60
N SER A 186 6.08 13.10 17.76
CA SER A 186 7.07 13.46 18.78
C SER A 186 8.48 13.12 18.30
N PRO A 187 9.53 13.77 18.83
CA PRO A 187 10.90 13.42 18.49
C PRO A 187 11.21 11.94 18.78
N ASN A 188 10.66 11.41 19.87
CA ASN A 188 10.80 10.02 20.32
C ASN A 188 9.47 9.50 20.90
N SER A 189 9.39 8.18 21.11
CA SER A 189 8.30 7.43 21.72
C SER A 189 6.95 7.58 21.01
N ASN A 190 6.99 7.68 19.68
CA ASN A 190 5.77 7.67 18.87
C ASN A 190 5.09 6.30 18.98
N ARG A 191 3.79 6.31 19.24
CA ARG A 191 2.97 5.10 19.40
C ARG A 191 1.60 5.32 18.79
N VAL A 192 0.95 4.23 18.38
CA VAL A 192 -0.38 4.26 17.75
C VAL A 192 -1.45 4.88 18.66
N GLU A 193 -1.38 4.61 19.97
CA GLU A 193 -2.33 5.13 20.95
C GLU A 193 -2.31 6.66 21.04
N ALA A 194 -1.16 7.28 20.76
CA ALA A 194 -1.00 8.73 20.77
C ALA A 194 -1.55 9.41 19.51
N ASN A 195 -1.65 8.69 18.39
CA ASN A 195 -2.02 9.27 17.08
C ASN A 195 -3.35 8.74 16.51
N GLN A 196 -3.97 7.72 17.14
CA GLN A 196 -5.14 7.00 16.62
C GLN A 196 -6.30 7.90 16.15
N ALA A 197 -6.65 8.93 16.93
CA ALA A 197 -7.78 9.82 16.61
C ALA A 197 -7.48 10.70 15.38
N GLY A 198 -6.25 11.20 15.27
CA GLY A 198 -5.78 11.96 14.11
C GLY A 198 -5.74 11.10 12.86
N THR A 199 -5.19 9.88 12.98
CA THR A 199 -5.14 8.91 11.88
C THR A 199 -6.55 8.56 11.39
N ALA A 200 -7.50 8.28 12.30
CA ALA A 200 -8.88 7.98 11.93
C ALA A 200 -9.54 9.10 11.11
N LEU A 201 -9.36 10.36 11.53
CA LEU A 201 -9.89 11.52 10.80
C LEU A 201 -9.25 11.68 9.42
N LEU A 202 -7.94 11.50 9.31
CA LEU A 202 -7.22 11.57 8.03
C LEU A 202 -7.67 10.48 7.07
N VAL A 203 -7.73 9.23 7.54
CA VAL A 203 -8.17 8.08 6.74
C VAL A 203 -9.61 8.28 6.26
N ARG A 204 -10.51 8.76 7.13
CA ARG A 204 -11.89 9.12 6.76
C ARG A 204 -11.93 10.17 5.65
N GLY A 205 -11.11 11.21 5.75
CA GLY A 205 -11.00 12.25 4.73
C GLY A 205 -10.46 11.70 3.41
N MET A 206 -9.47 10.81 3.46
CA MET A 206 -8.85 10.22 2.27
C MET A 206 -9.77 9.24 1.55
N LEU A 207 -10.45 8.35 2.27
CA LEU A 207 -11.37 7.40 1.65
C LEU A 207 -12.64 8.06 1.08
N ARG A 208 -13.01 9.25 1.57
CA ARG A 208 -14.12 10.04 1.01
C ARG A 208 -13.72 10.89 -0.19
N ARG A 209 -12.42 11.07 -0.43
CA ARG A 209 -11.93 11.88 -1.54
C ARG A 209 -12.10 11.13 -2.86
N ARG A 210 -12.63 11.82 -3.86
CA ARG A 210 -12.63 11.32 -5.25
C ARG A 210 -11.31 11.67 -5.92
N TYR A 211 -10.59 10.64 -6.34
CA TYR A 211 -9.37 10.77 -7.14
C TYR A 211 -9.72 10.67 -8.62
N LEU A 212 -8.97 11.38 -9.46
CA LEU A 212 -9.01 11.17 -10.90
C LEU A 212 -8.20 9.91 -11.19
N THR A 213 -8.85 8.90 -11.76
CA THR A 213 -8.25 7.58 -12.00
C THR A 213 -8.06 7.32 -13.49
N VAL A 214 -7.33 6.25 -13.81
CA VAL A 214 -7.21 5.75 -15.17
C VAL A 214 -8.58 5.43 -15.77
N ALA A 215 -9.52 4.88 -14.99
CA ALA A 215 -10.89 4.65 -15.45
C ALA A 215 -11.57 5.93 -15.97
N HIS A 216 -11.36 7.05 -15.28
CA HIS A 216 -11.90 8.33 -15.74
C HIS A 216 -11.31 8.75 -17.09
N LEU A 217 -9.98 8.64 -17.23
CA LEU A 217 -9.31 8.95 -18.50
C LEU A 217 -9.76 8.02 -19.64
N VAL A 218 -9.83 6.72 -19.39
CA VAL A 218 -10.34 5.73 -20.35
C VAL A 218 -11.78 6.05 -20.76
N GLY A 219 -12.61 6.48 -19.81
CA GLY A 219 -13.97 6.97 -20.10
C GLY A 219 -13.98 8.17 -21.05
N LEU A 220 -13.09 9.15 -20.84
CA LEU A 220 -12.95 10.29 -21.73
C LEU A 220 -12.45 9.87 -23.13
N MET A 221 -11.48 8.95 -23.21
CA MET A 221 -10.96 8.42 -24.48
C MET A 221 -12.05 7.71 -25.28
N ARG A 222 -12.85 6.87 -24.63
CA ARG A 222 -14.03 6.22 -25.25
C ARG A 222 -15.02 7.25 -25.76
N ALA A 223 -15.33 8.28 -24.96
CA ALA A 223 -16.25 9.35 -25.36
C ALA A 223 -15.72 10.17 -26.56
N ALA A 224 -14.40 10.28 -26.70
CA ALA A 224 -13.75 10.91 -27.85
C ALA A 224 -13.64 9.99 -29.10
N GLY A 225 -14.16 8.75 -29.03
CA GLY A 225 -14.17 7.80 -30.15
C GLY A 225 -12.95 6.89 -30.23
N THR A 226 -12.10 6.84 -29.20
CA THR A 226 -11.01 5.86 -29.15
C THR A 226 -11.56 4.45 -28.89
N GLU A 227 -11.17 3.49 -29.71
CA GLU A 227 -11.49 2.08 -29.49
C GLU A 227 -10.70 1.56 -28.28
N VAL A 228 -11.42 1.17 -27.24
CA VAL A 228 -10.85 0.62 -26.02
C VAL A 228 -11.48 -0.74 -25.74
N ALA A 229 -10.64 -1.75 -25.62
CA ALA A 229 -11.02 -3.09 -25.18
C ALA A 229 -10.26 -3.45 -23.90
N GLU A 230 -10.95 -4.20 -23.02
CA GLU A 230 -10.36 -4.77 -21.82
C GLU A 230 -9.40 -5.90 -22.20
N TRP A 231 -8.30 -6.02 -21.47
CA TRP A 231 -7.31 -7.07 -21.65
C TRP A 231 -7.53 -8.17 -20.63
N GLU A 232 -7.50 -9.41 -21.11
CA GLU A 232 -7.43 -10.61 -20.30
C GLU A 232 -6.21 -11.46 -20.68
N PRO A 233 -5.64 -12.24 -19.74
CA PRO A 233 -4.59 -13.21 -20.07
C PRO A 233 -5.03 -14.12 -21.22
N GLY A 234 -4.20 -14.19 -22.27
CA GLY A 234 -4.50 -14.99 -23.46
C GLY A 234 -5.29 -14.27 -24.56
N THR A 235 -5.57 -12.97 -24.42
CA THR A 235 -6.19 -12.18 -25.50
C THR A 235 -5.33 -12.23 -26.77
N GLU A 236 -5.88 -12.75 -27.87
CA GLU A 236 -5.23 -12.70 -29.19
C GLU A 236 -5.37 -11.32 -29.82
N LEU A 237 -4.25 -10.73 -30.24
CA LEU A 237 -4.20 -9.39 -30.83
C LEU A 237 -3.82 -9.48 -32.31
N GLY A 238 -4.69 -8.99 -33.19
CA GLY A 238 -4.48 -8.99 -34.64
C GLY A 238 -3.45 -7.98 -35.16
N GLY A 239 -2.90 -7.13 -34.29
CA GLY A 239 -1.93 -6.10 -34.64
C GLY A 239 -1.43 -5.31 -33.42
N PRO A 240 -0.53 -4.34 -33.63
CA PRO A 240 0.01 -3.49 -32.57
C PRO A 240 -1.08 -2.72 -31.81
N VAL A 241 -0.92 -2.60 -30.50
CA VAL A 241 -1.87 -1.87 -29.63
C VAL A 241 -1.14 -0.91 -28.70
N THR A 242 -1.86 0.07 -28.16
CA THR A 242 -1.45 0.71 -26.90
C THR A 242 -2.02 -0.11 -25.75
N PHE A 243 -1.15 -0.70 -24.94
CA PHE A 243 -1.47 -1.42 -23.73
C PHE A 243 -1.28 -0.53 -22.50
N LEU A 244 -2.30 -0.49 -21.64
CA LEU A 244 -2.30 0.20 -20.36
C LEU A 244 -2.58 -0.80 -19.24
N GLY A 245 -1.65 -0.96 -18.30
CA GLY A 245 -1.79 -1.95 -17.23
C GLY A 245 -0.84 -1.78 -16.05
N VAL A 246 -0.98 -2.63 -15.04
CA VAL A 246 -0.09 -2.60 -13.86
C VAL A 246 1.28 -3.20 -14.21
N HIS A 247 1.27 -4.32 -14.94
CA HIS A 247 2.46 -5.00 -15.44
C HIS A 247 2.38 -5.16 -16.95
N GLN A 248 3.54 -5.21 -17.61
CA GLN A 248 3.60 -5.54 -19.02
C GLN A 248 3.27 -7.03 -19.22
N PRO A 249 2.29 -7.38 -20.06
CA PRO A 249 2.01 -8.78 -20.38
C PRO A 249 3.01 -9.32 -21.40
N ASP A 250 3.24 -10.62 -21.35
CA ASP A 250 4.04 -11.33 -22.33
C ASP A 250 3.32 -11.41 -23.69
N GLY A 251 4.07 -11.44 -24.78
CA GLY A 251 3.53 -11.76 -26.11
C GLY A 251 2.76 -10.64 -26.82
N LEU A 252 2.91 -9.38 -26.40
CA LEU A 252 2.35 -8.26 -27.16
C LEU A 252 2.92 -8.19 -28.59
N PRO A 253 2.10 -7.89 -29.62
CA PRO A 253 2.59 -7.74 -31.00
C PRO A 253 3.70 -6.69 -31.11
N ALA A 254 4.68 -6.96 -31.97
CA ALA A 254 5.79 -6.03 -32.22
C ALA A 254 5.27 -4.65 -32.67
N GLY A 255 5.79 -3.58 -32.09
CA GLY A 255 5.33 -2.21 -32.32
C GLY A 255 4.21 -1.74 -31.38
N SER A 256 3.76 -2.58 -30.45
CA SER A 256 2.84 -2.15 -29.39
C SER A 256 3.50 -1.16 -28.43
N GLU A 257 2.74 -0.15 -28.00
CA GLU A 257 3.14 0.76 -26.94
C GLU A 257 2.68 0.23 -25.58
N VAL A 258 3.53 0.33 -24.56
CA VAL A 258 3.23 -0.15 -23.20
C VAL A 258 3.35 1.02 -22.23
N ILE A 259 2.25 1.29 -21.51
CA ILE A 259 2.17 2.26 -20.43
C ILE A 259 1.84 1.48 -19.15
N THR A 260 2.86 1.34 -18.29
CA THR A 260 2.76 0.72 -16.96
C THR A 260 2.92 1.77 -15.86
N LEU A 261 2.88 1.34 -14.59
CA LEU A 261 2.95 2.24 -13.43
C LEU A 261 4.09 3.27 -13.50
N ASP A 262 5.27 2.86 -13.97
CA ASP A 262 6.47 3.70 -14.13
C ASP A 262 6.31 4.82 -15.18
N ARG A 263 5.28 4.75 -16.02
CA ARG A 263 5.02 5.68 -17.13
C ARG A 263 3.62 6.27 -17.11
N LEU A 264 2.87 6.13 -16.01
CA LEU A 264 1.51 6.67 -15.90
C LEU A 264 1.46 8.19 -16.10
N ASN A 265 2.55 8.90 -15.82
CA ASN A 265 2.66 10.32 -16.12
C ASN A 265 2.51 10.65 -17.62
N ARG A 266 2.84 9.72 -18.53
CA ARG A 266 2.64 9.89 -19.97
C ARG A 266 1.16 9.99 -20.38
N LEU A 267 0.25 9.56 -19.51
CA LEU A 267 -1.19 9.68 -19.75
C LEU A 267 -1.72 11.10 -19.54
N VAL A 268 -0.94 11.98 -18.91
CA VAL A 268 -1.32 13.35 -18.58
C VAL A 268 -0.61 14.28 -19.57
N PRO A 269 -1.35 15.13 -20.33
CA PRO A 269 -0.74 16.13 -21.19
C PRO A 269 0.14 17.11 -20.39
N ASN A 270 1.25 17.54 -20.98
CA ASN A 270 2.11 18.60 -20.43
C ASN A 270 1.41 19.96 -20.40
#